data_AF-A0A1T4L4V6-F1
#
_entry.id   AF-A0A1T4L4V6-F1
#
_cell.length_a   1.000
_cell.length_b   1.000
_cell.length_c   1.000
_cell.angle_alpha   90.00
_cell.angle_beta   90.00
_cell.angle_gamma   90.00
#
_symmetry.space_group_name_H-M   'P 1'
#
loop_
_entity.id
_entity.type
_entity.pdbx_description
1 polymer ?
#
loop_
_entity_poly.entity_id
_entity_poly.type
_entity_poly.pdbx_seq_one_letter_code
_entity_poly.pdbx_strand_id
1 'polypeptide(L)' 'MESKAKLHIMKSKNKDKIYLSVCKTLGFGKGYKRIVGLGYLEELEKLNPNALDILKQNAK' A
#
# COMPACT_ATOMS: atom_id res chain seq x y z
N MET A 1 7.52 -3.65 24.55
CA MET A 1 7.49 -4.48 23.31
C MET A 1 6.75 -3.69 22.24
N GLU A 2 7.47 -2.91 21.44
CA GLU A 2 6.88 -2.27 20.26
C GLU A 2 6.61 -3.35 19.21
N SER A 3 5.35 -3.74 19.09
CA SER A 3 4.90 -4.64 18.03
C SER A 3 5.20 -3.96 16.69
N LYS A 4 6.11 -4.53 15.89
CA LYS A 4 6.44 -4.07 14.53
C LYS A 4 5.12 -3.81 13.81
N ALA A 5 4.83 -2.54 13.54
CA ALA A 5 3.58 -2.13 12.94
C ALA A 5 3.53 -2.66 11.51
N LYS A 6 2.89 -3.80 11.29
CA LYS A 6 2.75 -4.40 9.97
C LYS A 6 2.00 -3.44 9.05
N LEU A 7 2.70 -2.91 8.06
CA LEU A 7 2.13 -2.06 7.04
C LEU A 7 1.46 -2.96 5.98
N HIS A 8 0.44 -2.43 5.34
CA HIS A 8 -0.30 -3.12 4.30
C HIS A 8 -0.43 -2.22 3.08
N ILE A 9 -0.11 -2.76 1.90
CA ILE A 9 -0.31 -2.07 0.64
C ILE A 9 -1.72 -2.40 0.13
N MET A 10 -2.58 -1.40 0.16
CA MET A 10 -3.93 -1.45 -0.39
C MET A 10 -3.92 -1.01 -1.85
N LYS A 11 -4.70 -1.73 -2.66
CA LYS A 11 -4.98 -1.37 -4.05
C LYS A 11 -6.44 -0.94 -4.16
N SER A 12 -6.67 0.22 -4.74
CA SER A 12 -8.00 0.71 -5.06
C SER A 12 -8.11 0.92 -6.56
N LYS A 13 -9.06 0.24 -7.20
CA LYS A 13 -9.36 0.47 -8.61
C LYS A 13 -10.18 1.75 -8.72
N ASN A 14 -9.69 2.73 -9.48
CA ASN A 14 -10.41 3.94 -9.83
C ASN A 14 -10.52 4.02 -11.36
N LYS A 15 -11.71 3.77 -11.89
CA LYS A 15 -11.95 3.57 -13.33
C LYS A 15 -10.97 2.52 -13.89
N ASP A 16 -10.07 2.93 -14.77
CA ASP A 16 -9.07 2.07 -15.42
C ASP A 16 -7.70 2.09 -14.72
N LYS A 17 -7.57 2.88 -13.66
CA LYS A 17 -6.30 3.07 -12.95
C LYS A 17 -6.27 2.38 -11.60
N ILE A 18 -5.09 1.96 -11.17
CA ILE A 18 -4.88 1.37 -9.85
C ILE A 18 -4.22 2.41 -8.95
N TYR A 19 -4.91 2.86 -7.91
CA TYR A 19 -4.33 3.72 -6.88
C TYR A 19 -3.77 2.87 -5.75
N LEU A 20 -2.53 3.15 -5.34
CA LEU A 20 -1.87 2.48 -4.23
C LEU A 20 -1.95 3.34 -2.97
N SER A 21 -2.16 2.69 -1.83
CA SER A 21 -2.11 3.32 -0.51
C SER A 21 -1.43 2.37 0.48
N VAL A 22 -0.71 2.92 1.45
CA VAL A 22 -0.17 2.16 2.58
C VAL A 22 -0.97 2.46 3.82
N CYS A 23 -1.28 1.44 4.61
CA CYS A 23 -2.03 1.59 5.85
C CYS A 23 -1.54 0.64 6.93
N LYS A 24 -1.85 0.94 8.20
CA LYS A 24 -1.68 0.01 9.31
C LYS A 24 -2.98 -0.76 9.51
N THR A 25 -2.96 -2.08 9.37
CA THR A 25 -4.12 -2.91 9.72
C THR A 25 -4.32 -2.95 11.24
N LEU A 26 -5.56 -2.81 11.69
CA LEU A 26 -5.92 -2.95 13.11
C LEU A 26 -6.36 -4.40 13.47
N GLY A 27 -6.32 -5.31 12.49
CA GLY A 27 -6.81 -6.68 12.62
C GLY A 27 -8.11 -6.93 11.86
N PHE A 28 -8.49 -8.21 11.76
CA PHE A 28 -9.69 -8.64 11.04
C PHE A 28 -10.96 -7.94 11.57
N GLY A 29 -11.79 -7.39 10.68
CA GLY A 29 -13.01 -6.67 11.04
C GLY A 29 -12.82 -5.30 11.70
N LYS A 30 -11.57 -4.88 11.99
CA LYS A 30 -11.27 -3.62 12.70
C LYS A 30 -10.82 -2.47 11.77
N GLY A 31 -10.75 -2.74 10.47
CA GLY A 31 -10.38 -1.75 9.45
C GLY A 31 -8.91 -1.34 9.48
N TYR A 32 -8.65 -0.11 9.04
CA TYR A 32 -7.31 0.42 8.78
C TYR A 32 -7.09 1.75 9.52
N LYS A 33 -5.86 2.02 9.93
CA LYS A 33 -5.44 3.29 10.53
C LYS A 33 -4.26 3.87 9.75
N ARG A 34 -4.12 5.21 9.74
CA ARG A 34 -3.02 5.94 9.08
C ARG A 34 -2.85 5.52 7.62
N ILE A 35 -3.87 5.76 6.81
CA ILE A 35 -3.82 5.53 5.37
C ILE A 35 -3.04 6.67 4.72
N VAL A 36 -2.03 6.35 3.93
CA VAL A 36 -1.22 7.29 3.14
C VAL A 36 -1.29 6.90 1.68
N GLY A 37 -1.69 7.83 0.82
CA GLY A 37 -1.74 7.62 -0.63
C GLY A 37 -0.33 7.62 -1.23
N LEU A 38 -0.03 6.64 -2.08
CA LEU A 38 1.26 6.53 -2.77
C LEU A 38 1.20 7.03 -4.21
N GLY A 39 0.00 7.06 -4.81
CA GLY A 39 -0.21 7.45 -6.21
C GLY A 39 -0.74 6.31 -7.07
N TYR A 40 -0.83 6.57 -8.38
CA TYR A 40 -1.26 5.57 -9.36
C TYR A 40 -0.11 4.61 -9.68
N LEU A 41 -0.42 3.31 -9.71
CA LEU A 41 0.53 2.24 -10.03
C LEU A 41 1.18 2.48 -11.39
N GLU A 42 0.41 2.90 -12.41
CA GLU A 42 0.93 3.17 -13.76
C GLU A 42 2.03 4.25 -13.75
N GLU A 43 1.88 5.28 -12.90
CA GLU A 43 2.89 6.34 -12.78
C GLU A 43 4.12 5.84 -12.02
N LEU A 44 3.93 5.01 -11.00
CA LEU A 44 5.01 4.39 -10.24
C LEU A 44 5.79 3.38 -11.09
N GLU A 45 5.11 2.62 -11.94
CA GLU A 45 5.72 1.64 -12.86
C GLU A 45 6.53 2.31 -13.98
N LYS A 46 6.15 3.51 -14.40
CA LYS A 46 6.98 4.34 -15.31
C LYS A 46 8.32 4.72 -14.69
N LEU A 47 8.36 4.96 -13.37
CA LEU A 47 9.59 5.31 -12.65
C LEU A 47 10.41 4.06 -12.31
N ASN A 48 9.75 2.99 -11.91
CA ASN A 48 10.37 1.71 -11.62
C ASN A 48 9.39 0.57 -11.93
N PRO A 49 9.69 -0.30 -12.91
CA PRO A 49 8.77 -1.37 -13.31
C PRO A 49 8.48 -2.38 -12.18
N ASN A 50 9.31 -2.43 -11.14
CA ASN A 50 9.14 -3.29 -9.97
C ASN A 50 8.60 -2.55 -8.73
N ALA A 51 8.06 -1.33 -8.90
CA ALA A 51 7.64 -0.47 -7.78
C ALA A 51 6.70 -1.19 -6.80
N LEU A 52 5.71 -1.94 -7.30
CA LEU A 52 4.77 -2.66 -6.44
C LEU A 52 5.45 -3.74 -5.59
N ASP A 53 6.40 -4.48 -6.16
CA ASP A 53 7.08 -5.56 -5.46
C ASP A 53 7.97 -5.00 -4.34
N ILE A 54 8.73 -3.95 -4.65
CA ILE A 54 9.55 -3.21 -3.68
C ILE A 54 8.70 -2.69 -2.52
N LEU A 55 7.54 -2.09 -2.81
CA LEU A 55 6.62 -1.59 -1.79
C LEU A 55 6.09 -2.72 -0.89
N LYS A 56 5.79 -3.89 -1.45
CA LYS A 56 5.34 -5.05 -0.68
C LYS A 56 6.46 -5.65 0.18
N GLN A 57 7.69 -5.68 -0.30
CA GLN A 57 8.84 -6.16 0.48
C GLN A 57 9.11 -5.26 1.69
N ASN A 58 9.04 -3.94 1.51
CA ASN A 58 9.29 -2.95 2.57
C ASN A 58 8.12 -2.77 3.55
N ALA A 59 6.92 -3.23 3.20
CA ALA A 59 5.76 -3.17 4.09
C ALA A 59 5.71 -4.30 5.15
N LYS A 60 6.61 -5.29 5.08
CA LYS A 60 6.64 -6.48 5.95
C LYS A 60 7.18 -6.22 7.35
#